data_AF-A0AAV5JI63-F1
#
_entry.id   AF-A0AAV5JI63-F1
#
_cell.length_a   1.000
_cell.length_b   1.000
_cell.length_c   1.000
_cell.angle_alpha   90.00
_cell.angle_beta   90.00
_cell.angle_gamma   90.00
#
_symmetry.space_group_name_H-M   'P 1'
#
loop_
_entity.id
_entity.type
_entity.pdbx_description
1 polymer ?
#
loop_
_entity_poly.entity_id
_entity_poly.type
_entity_poly.pdbx_seq_one_letter_code
_entity_poly.pdbx_strand_id
1 'polypeptide(L)'
;MQLIREFCDRLIIPEKATRTRIFFPEASEVKFARVSAFEGASFKLDYLTKPSFFEDFGFSEKVKMADRVKPEDEIFLVAYPYFNVNEMLVVEELYKEAVVNTTRNLIVFNGELDRIRSGYYPPFFYPKLAALTKTLLPKMETVYYIHNFKGRNGGTLFRCYPGPWKVLRKVRNKQICLHQQEVMPSLKEVALDILPSS
;
A
#
# COMPACT_ATOMS: atom_id res chain seq x y z
N MET A 1 1.18 -5.53 -12.34
CA MET A 1 0.06 -6.46 -12.05
C MET A 1 0.54 -7.90 -11.80
N GLN A 2 1.49 -8.44 -12.57
CA GLN A 2 2.02 -9.80 -12.34
C GLN A 2 2.56 -10.03 -10.91
N LEU A 3 3.30 -9.08 -10.34
CA LEU A 3 3.77 -9.17 -8.95
C LEU A 3 2.63 -9.28 -7.92
N ILE A 4 1.49 -8.63 -8.17
CA ILE A 4 0.32 -8.74 -7.28
C ILE A 4 -0.28 -10.14 -7.41
N ARG A 5 -0.35 -10.67 -8.64
CA ARG A 5 -0.81 -12.03 -8.86
C ARG A 5 0.09 -13.04 -8.14
N GLU A 6 1.40 -12.93 -8.30
CA GLU A 6 2.38 -13.79 -7.60
C GLU A 6 2.31 -13.67 -6.08
N PHE A 7 2.09 -12.45 -5.56
CA PHE A 7 1.83 -12.23 -4.14
C PHE A 7 0.59 -12.98 -3.68
N CYS A 8 -0.52 -12.88 -4.44
CA CYS A 8 -1.76 -13.56 -4.14
C CYS A 8 -1.60 -15.08 -4.15
N ASP A 9 -0.98 -15.64 -5.18
CA ASP A 9 -0.79 -17.09 -5.33
C ASP A 9 0.10 -17.68 -4.22
N ARG A 10 1.02 -16.89 -3.65
CA ARG A 10 1.90 -17.34 -2.56
C ARG A 10 1.30 -17.20 -1.17
N LEU A 11 0.53 -16.14 -0.92
CA LEU A 11 0.12 -15.76 0.43
C LEU A 11 -1.38 -15.94 0.71
N ILE A 12 -2.21 -15.98 -0.32
CA ILE A 12 -3.64 -16.26 -0.16
C ILE A 12 -3.83 -17.76 -0.37
N ILE A 13 -4.29 -18.44 0.68
CA ILE A 13 -4.63 -19.86 0.59
C ILE A 13 -5.73 -20.07 -0.46
N PRO A 14 -5.68 -21.14 -1.27
CA PRO A 14 -6.59 -21.35 -2.39
C PRO A 14 -8.08 -21.25 -2.02
N GLU A 15 -8.45 -21.72 -0.83
CA GLU A 15 -9.83 -21.72 -0.32
C GLU A 15 -10.38 -20.30 -0.14
N LYS A 16 -9.50 -19.32 0.07
CA LYS A 16 -9.86 -17.91 0.24
C LYS A 16 -9.80 -17.10 -1.05
N ALA A 17 -9.35 -17.68 -2.17
CA ALA A 17 -9.23 -16.95 -3.42
C ALA A 17 -10.58 -16.37 -3.89
N THR A 18 -11.66 -17.15 -3.80
CA THR A 18 -13.02 -16.69 -4.16
C THR A 18 -13.60 -15.65 -3.20
N ARG A 19 -13.04 -15.56 -1.98
CA ARG A 19 -13.42 -14.62 -0.91
C ARG A 19 -12.45 -13.44 -0.81
N THR A 20 -11.52 -13.30 -1.75
CA THR A 20 -10.57 -12.19 -1.78
C THR A 20 -10.94 -11.25 -2.91
N ARG A 21 -11.10 -9.97 -2.56
CA ARG A 21 -11.37 -8.88 -3.49
C ARG A 21 -10.15 -7.98 -3.64
N ILE A 22 -9.73 -7.80 -4.88
CA ILE A 22 -8.60 -6.98 -5.26
C ILE A 22 -9.13 -5.69 -5.86
N PHE A 23 -8.80 -4.56 -5.23
CA PHE A 23 -9.12 -3.23 -5.72
C PHE A 23 -7.92 -2.64 -6.45
N PHE A 24 -8.10 -2.30 -7.72
CA PHE A 24 -7.18 -1.48 -8.50
C PHE A 24 -7.58 0.01 -8.40
N PRO A 25 -6.71 0.95 -8.77
CA PRO A 25 -7.08 2.36 -8.76
C PRO A 25 -8.33 2.63 -9.62
N GLU A 26 -8.31 2.19 -10.89
CA GLU A 26 -9.37 2.50 -11.86
C GLU A 26 -10.00 1.28 -12.54
N ALA A 27 -11.20 1.48 -13.13
CA ALA A 27 -11.93 0.47 -13.88
C ALA A 27 -11.18 -0.02 -15.15
N SER A 28 -10.42 0.86 -15.79
CA SER A 28 -9.55 0.55 -16.94
C SER A 28 -8.51 -0.50 -16.56
N GLU A 29 -7.89 -0.34 -15.39
CA GLU A 29 -6.91 -1.25 -14.83
C GLU A 29 -7.50 -2.60 -14.47
N VAL A 30 -8.75 -2.66 -13.97
CA VAL A 30 -9.45 -3.94 -13.72
C VAL A 30 -9.60 -4.74 -15.01
N LYS A 31 -10.01 -4.08 -16.10
CA LYS A 31 -10.15 -4.74 -17.41
C LYS A 31 -8.81 -5.30 -17.88
N PHE A 32 -7.76 -4.49 -17.79
CA PHE A 32 -6.42 -4.89 -18.17
C PHE A 32 -5.88 -6.03 -17.29
N ALA A 33 -6.06 -5.96 -15.96
CA ALA A 33 -5.63 -6.98 -15.00
C ALA A 33 -6.27 -8.34 -15.29
N ARG A 34 -7.58 -8.33 -15.61
CA ARG A 34 -8.35 -9.53 -15.88
C ARG A 34 -7.79 -10.33 -17.07
N VAL A 35 -7.34 -9.65 -18.11
CA VAL A 35 -6.80 -10.29 -19.31
C VAL A 35 -5.31 -10.60 -19.15
N SER A 36 -4.54 -9.72 -18.52
CA SER A 36 -3.08 -9.82 -18.52
C SER A 36 -2.48 -10.71 -17.43
N ALA A 37 -3.11 -10.80 -16.25
CA ALA A 37 -2.50 -11.46 -15.08
C ALA A 37 -3.48 -12.30 -14.24
N PHE A 38 -4.78 -12.01 -14.32
CA PHE A 38 -5.81 -12.66 -13.51
C PHE A 38 -6.76 -13.54 -14.32
N GLU A 39 -6.40 -13.85 -15.58
CA GLU A 39 -7.15 -14.80 -16.38
C GLU A 39 -7.18 -16.18 -15.69
N GLY A 40 -8.36 -16.79 -15.64
CA GLY A 40 -8.59 -18.06 -14.93
C GLY A 40 -8.50 -18.00 -13.41
N ALA A 41 -8.17 -16.84 -12.81
CA ALA A 41 -8.06 -16.71 -11.36
C ALA A 41 -9.44 -16.58 -10.69
N SER A 42 -9.59 -17.13 -9.50
CA SER A 42 -10.86 -17.08 -8.75
C SER A 42 -11.07 -15.78 -7.96
N PHE A 43 -10.07 -14.90 -7.93
CA PHE A 43 -10.12 -13.61 -7.24
C PHE A 43 -11.22 -12.70 -7.79
N LYS A 44 -11.84 -11.91 -6.91
CA LYS A 44 -12.76 -10.84 -7.32
C LYS A 44 -11.96 -9.59 -7.62
N LEU A 45 -12.18 -8.97 -8.78
CA LEU A 45 -11.48 -7.74 -9.16
C LEU A 45 -12.47 -6.59 -9.23
N ASP A 46 -12.10 -5.47 -8.60
CA ASP A 46 -12.87 -4.25 -8.51
C ASP A 46 -11.91 -3.04 -8.49
N TYR A 47 -12.43 -1.82 -8.35
CA TYR A 47 -11.63 -0.60 -8.38
C TYR A 47 -12.05 0.43 -7.33
N LEU A 48 -11.12 1.32 -6.95
CA LEU A 48 -11.31 2.35 -5.93
C LEU A 48 -12.05 3.58 -6.47
N THR A 49 -11.65 4.11 -7.63
CA THR A 49 -12.18 5.37 -8.17
C THR A 49 -12.83 5.16 -9.53
N LYS A 50 -13.99 5.77 -9.74
CA LYS A 50 -14.55 5.88 -11.08
C LYS A 50 -13.76 6.99 -11.79
N PRO A 51 -13.11 6.73 -12.94
CA PRO A 51 -12.63 7.84 -13.75
C PRO A 51 -13.87 8.57 -14.26
N SER A 52 -14.13 9.75 -13.73
CA SER A 52 -15.07 10.67 -14.38
C SER A 52 -14.29 11.93 -14.71
N PHE A 53 -14.14 12.17 -16.00
CA PHE A 53 -13.67 13.42 -16.61
C PHE A 53 -14.44 14.66 -16.10
N PHE A 54 -15.54 14.47 -15.36
CA PHE A 54 -16.36 15.49 -14.71
C PHE A 54 -16.01 15.76 -13.23
N GLU A 55 -15.02 15.08 -12.63
CA GLU A 55 -14.56 15.42 -11.27
C GLU A 55 -13.98 16.85 -11.20
N ASP A 56 -13.44 17.37 -12.30
CA ASP A 56 -13.04 18.77 -12.44
C ASP A 56 -14.24 19.75 -12.45
N PHE A 57 -15.48 19.25 -12.56
CA PHE A 57 -16.72 20.04 -12.64
C PHE A 57 -17.71 19.78 -11.50
N GLY A 58 -17.33 19.03 -10.45
CA GLY A 58 -18.09 18.98 -9.19
C GLY A 58 -19.36 18.10 -9.19
N PHE A 59 -19.59 17.28 -10.22
CA PHE A 59 -20.69 16.32 -10.25
C PHE A 59 -20.15 14.88 -10.40
N SER A 60 -19.99 14.18 -9.28
CA SER A 60 -19.80 12.74 -9.29
C SER A 60 -20.69 12.04 -8.26
N GLU A 61 -21.39 10.99 -8.71
CA GLU A 61 -21.96 9.98 -7.81
C GLU A 61 -20.81 9.27 -7.11
N LYS A 62 -20.58 9.61 -5.84
CA LYS A 62 -19.71 8.83 -4.96
C LYS A 62 -20.33 7.46 -4.76
N VAL A 63 -19.80 6.45 -5.45
CA VAL A 63 -20.08 5.05 -5.13
C VAL A 63 -19.36 4.76 -3.82
N LYS A 64 -20.10 4.39 -2.77
CA LYS A 64 -19.52 4.08 -1.45
C LYS A 64 -18.78 2.74 -1.50
N MET A 65 -17.74 2.60 -0.69
CA MET A 65 -17.00 1.34 -0.63
C MET A 65 -17.86 0.19 -0.09
N ALA A 66 -18.78 0.47 0.83
CA ALA A 66 -19.79 -0.48 1.30
C ALA A 66 -20.60 -1.13 0.16
N ASP A 67 -20.90 -0.39 -0.92
CA ASP A 67 -21.71 -0.92 -2.03
C ASP A 67 -20.91 -1.87 -2.94
N ARG A 68 -19.58 -1.83 -2.86
CA ARG A 68 -18.66 -2.66 -3.67
C ARG A 68 -18.21 -3.93 -2.94
N VAL A 69 -18.32 -3.93 -1.62
CA VAL A 69 -17.95 -5.06 -0.77
C VAL A 69 -19.14 -6.00 -0.61
N LYS A 70 -18.88 -7.30 -0.63
CA LYS A 70 -19.88 -8.33 -0.41
C LYS A 70 -19.74 -9.00 0.97
N PRO A 71 -20.82 -9.53 1.56
CA PRO A 71 -20.77 -10.23 2.84
C PRO A 71 -19.72 -11.35 2.90
N GLU A 72 -19.57 -12.10 1.81
CA GLU A 72 -18.64 -13.22 1.68
C GLU A 72 -17.17 -12.84 1.52
N ASP A 73 -16.86 -11.56 1.30
CA ASP A 73 -15.47 -11.11 1.20
C ASP A 73 -14.79 -11.23 2.57
N GLU A 74 -13.59 -11.81 2.60
CA GLU A 74 -12.76 -11.97 3.81
C GLU A 74 -11.47 -11.15 3.75
N ILE A 75 -10.93 -10.94 2.55
CA ILE A 75 -9.66 -10.26 2.35
C ILE A 75 -9.84 -9.19 1.28
N PHE A 76 -9.42 -7.97 1.60
CA PHE A 76 -9.33 -6.86 0.66
C PHE A 76 -7.86 -6.58 0.36
N LEU A 77 -7.47 -6.69 -0.90
CA LEU A 77 -6.15 -6.29 -1.36
C LEU A 77 -6.29 -5.03 -2.20
N VAL A 78 -5.67 -3.94 -1.78
CA VAL A 78 -5.63 -2.69 -2.55
C VAL A 78 -4.29 -2.58 -3.25
N ALA A 79 -4.35 -2.55 -4.58
CA ALA A 79 -3.19 -2.45 -5.46
C ALA A 79 -2.76 -0.99 -5.62
N TYR A 80 -1.55 -0.68 -5.16
CA TYR A 80 -0.79 0.56 -5.39
C TYR A 80 -1.61 1.86 -5.34
N PRO A 81 -2.28 2.17 -4.22
CA PRO A 81 -3.08 3.39 -4.07
C PRO A 81 -2.21 4.65 -3.89
N TYR A 82 -1.42 5.04 -4.90
CA TYR A 82 -0.54 6.20 -4.84
C TYR A 82 -0.66 7.17 -6.03
N PHE A 83 -1.41 6.84 -7.09
CA PHE A 83 -1.49 7.68 -8.28
C PHE A 83 -2.29 8.95 -7.99
N ASN A 84 -3.45 8.80 -7.35
CA ASN A 84 -4.28 9.90 -6.88
C ASN A 84 -4.32 9.93 -5.35
N VAL A 85 -4.15 11.11 -4.76
CA VAL A 85 -4.25 11.32 -3.31
C VAL A 85 -5.58 10.84 -2.72
N ASN A 86 -6.66 10.88 -3.49
CA ASN A 86 -7.97 10.42 -3.04
C ASN A 86 -8.03 8.90 -2.85
N GLU A 87 -7.18 8.11 -3.53
CA GLU A 87 -7.18 6.64 -3.41
C GLU A 87 -6.94 6.22 -1.95
N MET A 88 -5.97 6.83 -1.27
CA MET A 88 -5.72 6.53 0.15
C MET A 88 -6.86 6.94 1.09
N LEU A 89 -7.67 7.93 0.70
CA LEU A 89 -8.88 8.28 1.44
C LEU A 89 -9.97 7.21 1.26
N VAL A 90 -10.11 6.68 0.04
CA VAL A 90 -11.01 5.54 -0.24
C VAL A 90 -10.54 4.27 0.48
N VAL A 91 -9.22 4.06 0.62
CA VAL A 91 -8.67 2.97 1.44
C VAL A 91 -9.06 3.14 2.91
N GLU A 92 -9.05 4.37 3.44
CA GLU A 92 -9.53 4.65 4.80
C GLU A 92 -11.03 4.37 4.95
N GLU A 93 -11.84 4.76 3.97
CA GLU A 93 -13.28 4.46 3.91
C GLU A 93 -13.52 2.95 3.93
N LEU A 94 -12.87 2.21 3.02
CA LEU A 94 -12.93 0.74 2.96
C LEU A 94 -12.54 0.10 4.30
N TYR A 95 -11.46 0.59 4.92
CA TYR A 95 -11.05 0.10 6.24
C TYR A 95 -12.14 0.33 7.30
N LYS A 96 -12.70 1.53 7.38
CA LYS A 96 -13.72 1.88 8.38
C LYS A 96 -15.03 1.11 8.17
N GLU A 97 -15.45 0.94 6.92
CA GLU A 97 -16.75 0.36 6.59
C GLU A 97 -16.74 -1.17 6.53
N ALA A 98 -15.66 -1.77 6.05
CA ALA A 98 -15.62 -3.20 5.76
C ALA A 98 -14.70 -4.02 6.66
N VAL A 99 -13.77 -3.38 7.39
CA VAL A 99 -12.68 -4.09 8.09
C VAL A 99 -12.74 -3.87 9.59
N VAL A 100 -12.87 -2.62 10.04
CA VAL A 100 -13.00 -2.28 11.45
C VAL A 100 -14.17 -3.04 12.08
N ASN A 101 -13.95 -3.61 13.26
CA ASN A 101 -14.94 -4.42 14.01
C ASN A 101 -15.39 -5.71 13.30
N THR A 102 -14.61 -6.20 12.33
CA THR A 102 -14.83 -7.49 11.67
C THR A 102 -13.60 -8.38 11.79
N THR A 103 -13.69 -9.62 11.28
CA THR A 103 -12.54 -10.52 11.13
C THR A 103 -11.87 -10.42 9.75
N ARG A 104 -12.32 -9.48 8.90
CA ARG A 104 -11.78 -9.29 7.55
C ARG A 104 -10.43 -8.60 7.60
N ASN A 105 -9.60 -8.81 6.58
CA ASN A 105 -8.25 -8.25 6.51
C ASN A 105 -8.10 -7.27 5.35
N LEU A 106 -7.30 -6.22 5.55
CA LEU A 106 -6.92 -5.26 4.52
C LEU A 106 -5.42 -5.33 4.26
N ILE A 107 -5.04 -5.50 3.00
CA ILE A 107 -3.66 -5.51 2.54
C ILE A 107 -3.50 -4.35 1.56
N VAL A 108 -2.53 -3.48 1.79
CA VAL A 108 -2.12 -2.45 0.81
C VAL A 108 -0.81 -2.89 0.17
N PHE A 109 -0.84 -3.14 -1.13
CA PHE A 109 0.34 -3.55 -1.87
C PHE A 109 0.95 -2.33 -2.57
N ASN A 110 2.20 -1.99 -2.23
CA ASN A 110 2.95 -0.90 -2.87
C ASN A 110 2.24 0.47 -2.86
N GLY A 111 1.72 0.92 -1.71
CA GLY A 111 0.94 2.18 -1.61
C GLY A 111 1.73 3.47 -1.41
N GLU A 112 3.07 3.45 -1.53
CA GLU A 112 3.94 4.63 -1.40
C GLU A 112 3.67 5.53 -0.15
N LEU A 113 3.34 4.90 0.98
CA LEU A 113 2.87 5.58 2.20
C LEU A 113 3.86 6.60 2.78
N ASP A 114 5.14 6.51 2.42
CA ASP A 114 6.17 7.43 2.86
C ASP A 114 5.95 8.86 2.35
N ARG A 115 5.32 9.06 1.19
CA ARG A 115 4.94 10.42 0.75
C ARG A 115 4.01 11.09 1.75
N ILE A 116 3.03 10.34 2.26
CA ILE A 116 2.09 10.85 3.26
C ILE A 116 2.80 11.02 4.61
N ARG A 117 3.62 10.05 5.04
CA ARG A 117 4.33 10.09 6.33
C ARG A 117 5.41 11.18 6.42
N SER A 118 6.08 11.48 5.31
CA SER A 118 7.14 12.49 5.24
C SER A 118 6.63 13.93 5.20
N GLY A 119 5.31 14.13 5.09
CA GLY A 119 4.71 15.46 4.95
C GLY A 119 4.87 16.06 3.54
N TYR A 120 5.08 15.22 2.52
CA TYR A 120 5.13 15.67 1.11
C TYR A 120 3.88 16.47 0.72
N TYR A 121 2.71 16.07 1.24
CA TYR A 121 1.46 16.80 1.08
C TYR A 121 1.27 17.78 2.25
N PRO A 122 1.33 19.11 2.02
CA PRO A 122 1.20 20.08 3.09
C PRO A 122 -0.18 19.99 3.77
N PRO A 123 -0.26 19.87 5.11
CA PRO A 123 -1.52 19.67 5.82
C PRO A 123 -2.59 20.75 5.59
N PHE A 124 -2.17 21.99 5.32
CA PHE A 124 -3.08 23.11 5.04
C PHE A 124 -3.91 22.88 3.77
N PHE A 125 -3.31 22.31 2.72
CA PHE A 125 -3.99 22.00 1.46
C PHE A 125 -4.63 20.61 1.46
N TYR A 126 -4.06 19.66 2.21
CA TYR A 126 -4.51 18.27 2.26
C TYR A 126 -4.83 17.78 3.68
N PRO A 127 -5.78 18.41 4.40
CA PRO A 127 -6.04 18.11 5.81
C PRO A 127 -6.51 16.67 6.03
N LYS A 128 -7.29 16.11 5.09
CA LYS A 128 -7.75 14.72 5.16
C LYS A 128 -6.60 13.71 5.03
N LEU A 129 -5.64 13.96 4.14
CA LEU A 129 -4.44 13.12 4.02
C LEU A 129 -3.56 13.23 5.25
N ALA A 130 -3.37 14.45 5.76
CA ALA A 130 -2.59 14.65 6.98
C ALA A 130 -3.22 13.91 8.16
N ALA A 131 -4.55 13.84 8.24
CA ALA A 131 -5.24 13.06 9.27
C ALA A 131 -4.91 11.55 9.21
N LEU A 132 -4.66 10.97 8.02
CA LEU A 132 -4.30 9.55 7.87
C LEU A 132 -3.04 9.17 8.67
N THR A 133 -2.09 10.10 8.82
CA THR A 133 -0.88 9.89 9.62
C THR A 133 -1.17 9.63 11.09
N LYS A 134 -2.34 10.06 11.58
CA LYS A 134 -2.81 9.89 12.95
C LYS A 134 -3.91 8.82 13.08
N THR A 135 -4.61 8.48 12.00
CA THR A 135 -5.77 7.57 12.02
C THR A 135 -5.45 6.17 11.49
N LEU A 136 -5.24 6.04 10.18
CA LEU A 136 -5.10 4.76 9.48
C LEU A 136 -3.67 4.23 9.52
N LEU A 137 -2.69 5.09 9.17
CA LEU A 137 -1.31 4.65 8.96
C LEU A 137 -0.64 4.07 10.22
N PRO A 138 -0.91 4.55 11.44
CA PRO A 138 -0.38 3.93 12.67
C PRO A 138 -0.95 2.54 12.96
N LYS A 139 -2.09 2.17 12.36
CA LYS A 139 -2.71 0.84 12.54
C LYS A 139 -2.19 -0.20 11.55
N MET A 140 -1.36 0.21 10.59
CA MET A 140 -0.83 -0.66 9.55
C MET A 140 0.51 -1.27 9.97
N GLU A 141 0.61 -2.59 9.89
CA GLU A 141 1.87 -3.30 10.05
C GLU A 141 2.61 -3.38 8.71
N THR A 142 3.85 -2.91 8.66
CA THR A 142 4.65 -2.96 7.42
C THR A 142 5.33 -4.31 7.28
N VAL A 143 4.72 -5.20 6.49
CA VAL A 143 5.16 -6.60 6.31
C VAL A 143 6.43 -6.73 5.47
N TYR A 144 6.51 -6.01 4.35
CA TYR A 144 7.66 -6.03 3.46
C TYR A 144 7.95 -4.62 2.95
N TYR A 145 9.20 -4.18 3.04
CA TYR A 145 9.58 -2.83 2.69
C TYR A 145 11.01 -2.79 2.12
N ILE A 146 11.18 -1.99 1.07
CA ILE A 146 12.47 -1.67 0.46
C ILE A 146 12.47 -0.20 0.08
N HIS A 147 13.44 0.55 0.60
CA HIS A 147 13.72 1.92 0.15
C HIS A 147 15.21 2.08 -0.09
N ASN A 148 15.58 2.51 -1.29
CA ASN A 148 16.97 2.67 -1.70
C ASN A 148 17.41 4.13 -1.58
N PHE A 149 18.42 4.36 -0.76
CA PHE A 149 19.12 5.63 -0.64
C PHE A 149 20.26 5.67 -1.66
N LYS A 150 20.25 6.71 -2.52
CA LYS A 150 21.29 6.93 -3.53
C LYS A 150 22.40 7.84 -2.98
N GLY A 151 23.52 7.88 -3.70
CA GLY A 151 24.67 8.75 -3.38
C GLY A 151 25.89 8.00 -2.85
N ARG A 152 26.92 8.74 -2.46
CA ARG A 152 28.22 8.20 -2.02
C ARG A 152 28.09 7.20 -0.87
N ASN A 153 27.21 7.51 0.09
CA ASN A 153 26.95 6.68 1.27
C ASN A 153 25.63 5.90 1.14
N GLY A 154 25.22 5.57 -0.09
CA GLY A 154 23.96 4.90 -0.37
C GLY A 154 23.78 3.57 0.36
N GLY A 155 22.53 3.12 0.44
CA GLY A 155 22.12 1.93 1.15
C GLY A 155 20.65 1.63 0.95
N THR A 156 20.14 0.65 1.68
CA THR A 156 18.75 0.18 1.57
C THR A 156 18.15 0.07 2.96
N LEU A 157 17.07 0.81 3.23
CA LEU A 157 16.19 0.51 4.36
C LEU A 157 15.29 -0.66 3.95
N PHE A 158 15.35 -1.73 4.75
CA PHE A 158 14.72 -3.00 4.44
C PHE A 158 13.93 -3.51 5.64
N ARG A 159 12.79 -4.13 5.38
CA ARG A 159 12.07 -4.97 6.35
C ARG A 159 11.43 -6.17 5.70
N CYS A 160 11.51 -7.30 6.39
CA CYS A 160 10.72 -8.49 6.13
C CYS A 160 10.20 -9.00 7.49
N TYR A 161 8.91 -8.78 7.75
CA TYR A 161 8.24 -9.18 8.99
C TYR A 161 8.30 -10.71 9.17
N PRO A 162 8.48 -11.24 10.40
CA PRO A 162 8.51 -10.53 11.68
C PRO A 162 9.88 -9.94 12.07
N GLY A 163 10.84 -9.88 11.14
CA GLY A 163 12.16 -9.32 11.42
C GLY A 163 12.16 -7.80 11.65
N PRO A 164 13.24 -7.28 12.28
CA PRO A 164 13.40 -5.85 12.53
C PRO A 164 13.62 -5.07 11.23
N TRP A 165 13.51 -3.76 11.33
CA TRP A 165 14.01 -2.85 10.30
C TRP A 165 15.53 -2.92 10.25
N LYS A 166 16.08 -2.95 9.03
CA LYS A 166 17.52 -3.01 8.80
C LYS A 166 17.95 -1.95 7.80
N VAL A 167 19.07 -1.29 8.08
CA VAL A 167 19.77 -0.48 7.07
C VAL A 167 20.92 -1.31 6.54
N LEU A 168 20.88 -1.59 5.24
CA LEU A 168 21.85 -2.43 4.54
C LEU A 168 22.71 -1.56 3.62
N ARG A 169 23.99 -1.91 3.46
CA ARG A 169 24.87 -1.32 2.45
C ARG A 169 25.50 -2.42 1.60
N LYS A 170 25.59 -2.17 0.30
CA LYS A 170 26.34 -3.03 -0.60
C LYS A 170 27.81 -2.62 -0.58
N VAL A 171 28.68 -3.50 -0.11
CA VAL A 171 30.14 -3.33 -0.16
C VAL A 171 30.69 -4.45 -1.05
N ARG A 172 31.24 -4.08 -2.21
CA ARG A 172 31.62 -5.02 -3.27
C ARG A 172 30.42 -5.93 -3.65
N ASN A 173 30.52 -7.24 -3.45
CA ASN A 173 29.46 -8.22 -3.74
C ASN A 173 28.73 -8.72 -2.48
N LYS A 174 28.91 -8.07 -1.33
CA LYS A 174 28.24 -8.46 -0.07
C LYS A 174 27.30 -7.36 0.40
N GLN A 175 26.20 -7.75 1.02
CA GLN A 175 25.35 -6.85 1.80
C GLN A 175 25.77 -6.92 3.26
N ILE A 176 26.06 -5.76 3.84
CA ILE A 176 26.34 -5.62 5.27
C ILE A 176 25.17 -4.92 5.94
N CYS A 177 24.78 -5.36 7.13
CA CYS A 177 23.79 -4.68 7.96
C CYS A 177 24.51 -3.65 8.82
N LEU A 178 24.20 -2.38 8.61
CA LEU A 178 24.80 -1.25 9.31
C LEU A 178 24.05 -0.93 10.62
N HIS A 179 22.73 -1.06 10.58
CA HIS A 179 21.85 -0.74 11.71
C HIS A 179 20.63 -1.64 11.70
N GLN A 180 20.07 -1.93 12.88
CA GLN A 180 18.80 -2.61 13.03
C GLN A 180 18.01 -2.07 14.21
N GLN A 181 16.68 -2.02 14.08
CA GLN A 181 15.77 -1.60 15.15
C GLN A 181 14.35 -2.12 14.93
N GLU A 182 13.55 -2.19 15.99
CA GLU A 182 12.17 -2.72 15.95
C GLU A 182 11.17 -1.74 15.32
N VAL A 183 11.35 -0.44 15.58
CA VAL A 183 10.48 0.62 15.08
C VAL A 183 11.04 1.18 13.77
N MET A 184 10.17 1.51 12.81
CA MET A 184 10.61 2.09 11.53
C MET A 184 11.40 3.39 11.76
N PRO A 185 12.68 3.48 11.31
CA PRO A 185 13.40 4.75 11.33
C PRO A 185 12.79 5.71 10.31
N SER A 186 12.90 7.01 10.57
CA SER A 186 12.51 7.99 9.56
C SER A 186 13.48 7.97 8.38
N LEU A 187 13.02 8.30 7.16
CA LEU A 187 13.93 8.40 6.00
C LEU A 187 15.04 9.44 6.24
N LYS A 188 14.74 10.50 6.99
CA LYS A 188 15.71 11.53 7.38
C LYS A 188 16.80 10.97 8.29
N GLU A 189 16.43 10.24 9.33
CA GLU A 189 17.34 9.57 10.26
C GLU A 189 18.26 8.59 9.52
N VAL A 190 17.71 7.77 8.61
CA VAL A 190 18.54 6.86 7.81
C VAL A 190 19.55 7.63 6.94
N ALA A 191 19.10 8.68 6.27
CA ALA A 191 19.92 9.45 5.33
C ALA A 191 21.00 10.30 6.02
N LEU A 192 20.70 10.88 7.18
CA LEU A 192 21.57 11.87 7.83
C LEU A 192 22.40 11.28 8.97
N ASP A 193 21.87 10.29 9.69
CA ASP A 193 22.48 9.82 10.93
C ASP A 193 23.08 8.42 10.77
N ILE A 194 22.35 7.49 10.13
CA ILE A 194 22.78 6.08 10.04
C ILE A 194 23.79 5.86 8.91
N LEU A 195 23.41 6.21 7.68
CA LEU A 195 24.25 5.96 6.50
C LEU A 195 25.58 6.73 6.56
N PRO A 196 25.64 8.02 6.93
CA PRO A 196 26.92 8.74 6.95
C PRO A 196 27.89 8.28 8.04
N SER A 197 27.39 7.72 9.15
CA SER A 197 28.19 7.33 10.31
C SER A 197 28.84 5.94 10.20
N SER A 198 28.59 5.22 9.11
CA SER A 198 29.01 3.82 8.90
C SER A 198 30.00 3.66 7.75
#